data_AF-A0A956WK61-F1
#
_entry.id   AF-A0A956WK61-F1
#
_cell.length_a   1.000
_cell.length_b   1.000
_cell.length_c   1.000
_cell.angle_alpha   90.00
_cell.angle_beta   90.00
_cell.angle_gamma   90.00
#
_symmetry.space_group_name_H-M   'P 1'
#
loop_
_entity.id
_entity.type
_entity.pdbx_description
1 polymer ?
#
loop_
_entity_poly.entity_id
_entity_poly.type
_entity_poly.pdbx_seq_one_letter_code
_entity_poly.pdbx_strand_id
1 'polypeptide(L)'
;MSGEEVRRRFVEFFQERQHRLMPSSSLVPHNDATVLLTTAGMQQMTPYFLGLEQPPAARMVSVQKCFRTVDIEEVGDDSHCTFFFML
;
A
#
# COMPACT_ATOMS: atom_id res chain seq x y z
N MET A 1 12.69 -11.26 -14.31
CA MET A 1 12.15 -9.91 -14.07
C MET A 1 12.49 -9.53 -12.64
N SER A 2 13.07 -8.36 -12.37
CA SER A 2 13.40 -7.94 -10.99
C SER A 2 12.16 -7.46 -10.24
N GLY A 3 12.19 -7.45 -8.91
CA GLY A 3 11.08 -6.91 -8.10
C GLY A 3 10.84 -5.42 -8.36
N GLU A 4 11.88 -4.65 -8.68
CA GLU A 4 11.74 -3.25 -9.11
C GLU A 4 11.00 -3.13 -10.45
N GLU A 5 11.35 -3.98 -11.42
CA GLU A 5 10.71 -4.01 -12.73
C GLU A 5 9.23 -4.39 -12.65
N VAL A 6 8.85 -5.33 -11.77
CA VAL A 6 7.45 -5.68 -11.52
C VAL A 6 6.67 -4.47 -11.00
N ARG A 7 7.20 -3.80 -9.97
CA ARG A 7 6.54 -2.65 -9.35
C ARG A 7 6.36 -1.50 -10.33
N ARG A 8 7.38 -1.25 -11.16
CA ARG A 8 7.33 -0.24 -12.23
C ARG A 8 6.23 -0.56 -13.25
N ARG A 9 6.19 -1.78 -13.79
CA ARG A 9 5.18 -2.20 -14.77
C ARG A 9 3.75 -2.16 -14.22
N PHE A 10 3.58 -2.53 -12.95
CA PHE A 10 2.28 -2.44 -12.28
C PHE A 10 1.76 -1.00 -12.27
N VAL A 11 2.60 -0.05 -11.85
CA VAL A 11 2.23 1.37 -11.82
C VAL A 11 1.94 1.89 -13.23
N GLU A 12 2.81 1.60 -14.20
CA GLU A 12 2.64 2.03 -15.60
C GLU A 12 1.32 1.55 -16.19
N PHE A 13 0.96 0.28 -15.98
CA PHE A 13 -0.30 -0.30 -16.43
C PHE A 13 -1.54 0.48 -15.94
N PHE A 14 -1.52 0.94 -14.69
CA PHE A 14 -2.62 1.70 -14.10
C PHE A 14 -2.57 3.18 -14.49
N GLN A 15 -1.40 3.78 -14.66
CA GLN A 15 -1.24 5.15 -15.15
C GLN A 15 -1.76 5.29 -16.60
N GLU A 16 -1.48 4.33 -17.48
CA GLU A 16 -2.07 4.25 -18.83
C GLU A 16 -3.60 4.26 -18.80
N ARG A 17 -4.20 3.74 -17.72
CA ARG A 17 -5.64 3.68 -17.45
C ARG A 17 -6.15 4.83 -16.59
N GLN A 18 -5.42 5.95 -16.57
CA GLN A 18 -5.79 7.20 -15.90
C GLN A 18 -5.90 7.07 -14.36
N HIS A 19 -5.15 6.16 -13.74
CA HIS A 19 -5.00 6.14 -12.28
C HIS A 19 -3.89 7.11 -11.87
N ARG A 20 -4.15 7.93 -10.85
CA ARG A 20 -3.15 8.82 -10.27
C ARG A 20 -2.19 8.01 -9.40
N LEU A 21 -0.89 8.09 -9.69
CA LEU A 21 0.14 7.54 -8.82
C LEU A 21 0.16 8.31 -7.49
N MET A 22 0.00 7.59 -6.39
CA MET A 22 0.12 8.07 -5.02
C MET A 22 1.41 7.53 -4.39
N PRO A 23 2.14 8.34 -3.61
CA PRO A 23 3.31 7.86 -2.88
C PRO A 23 2.92 6.82 -1.83
N SER A 24 3.84 5.91 -1.50
CA SER A 24 3.70 5.07 -0.31
C SER A 24 3.60 5.95 0.93
N SER A 25 2.61 5.70 1.78
CA SER A 25 2.55 6.32 3.10
C SER A 25 3.63 5.76 4.03
N SER A 26 3.83 6.42 5.17
CA SER A 26 4.71 5.95 6.24
C SER A 26 4.29 4.56 6.75
N LEU A 27 5.26 3.79 7.28
CA LEU A 27 4.96 2.58 8.04
C LEU A 27 4.28 2.91 9.39
N VAL A 28 4.54 4.11 9.92
CA VAL A 28 3.93 4.60 11.16
C VAL A 28 2.79 5.53 10.78
N PRO A 29 1.52 5.16 11.04
CA PRO A 29 0.38 6.02 10.77
C PRO A 29 0.37 7.22 11.72
N HIS A 30 0.06 8.41 11.19
CA HIS A 30 0.03 9.65 11.99
C HIS A 30 -1.36 9.98 12.56
N ASN A 31 -2.43 9.58 11.88
CA ASN A 31 -3.81 9.99 12.19
C ASN A 31 -4.75 8.81 12.47
N ASP A 32 -4.21 7.64 12.80
CA ASP A 32 -5.00 6.44 13.10
C ASP A 32 -4.45 5.74 14.34
N ALA A 33 -5.17 5.88 15.45
CA ALA A 33 -4.80 5.26 16.73
C ALA A 33 -5.22 3.79 16.84
N THR A 34 -5.94 3.25 15.84
CA THR A 34 -6.46 1.88 15.87
C THR A 34 -5.46 0.87 15.31
N VAL A 35 -4.44 1.33 14.57
CA VAL A 35 -3.44 0.49 13.94
C VAL A 35 -2.03 0.87 14.39
N LEU A 36 -1.19 -0.15 14.62
CA LEU A 36 0.19 0.06 15.05
C LEU A 36 1.11 0.44 13.89
N LEU A 37 1.00 -0.29 12.77
CA LEU A 37 1.77 -0.09 11.55
C LEU A 37 0.86 -0.16 10.33
N THR A 38 1.31 0.43 9.23
CA THR A 38 0.65 0.30 7.93
C THR A 38 0.78 -1.14 7.42
N THR A 39 -0.33 -1.87 7.39
CA THR A 39 -0.43 -3.28 6.97
C THR A 39 -0.99 -3.45 5.56
N ALA A 40 -1.56 -2.39 4.96
CA ALA A 40 -2.18 -2.42 3.64
C ALA A 40 -2.12 -1.07 2.89
N GLY A 41 -2.16 -1.14 1.55
CA GLY A 41 -2.19 0.03 0.66
C GLY A 41 -3.41 0.94 0.84
N MET A 42 -4.55 0.38 1.22
CA MET A 42 -5.81 1.13 1.34
C MET A 42 -5.87 2.06 2.55
N GLN A 43 -5.02 1.87 3.57
CA GLN A 43 -5.15 2.62 4.83
C GLN A 43 -4.95 4.13 4.64
N GLN A 44 -4.07 4.54 3.71
CA GLN A 44 -3.90 5.96 3.38
C GLN A 44 -5.10 6.55 2.61
N MET A 45 -6.00 5.70 2.09
CA MET A 45 -7.20 6.08 1.36
C MET A 45 -8.47 6.00 2.23
N THR A 46 -8.37 5.51 3.47
CA THR A 46 -9.51 5.36 4.39
C THR A 46 -10.35 6.64 4.53
N PRO A 47 -9.79 7.85 4.70
CA PRO A 47 -10.60 9.07 4.78
C PRO A 47 -11.44 9.32 3.52
N TYR A 48 -10.93 8.94 2.35
CA TYR A 48 -11.65 9.09 1.08
C TYR A 48 -12.77 8.06 0.94
N PHE A 49 -12.53 6.81 1.33
CA PHE A 49 -13.56 5.77 1.32
C PHE A 49 -14.70 6.06 2.31
N LEU A 50 -14.38 6.69 3.43
CA LEU A 50 -15.37 7.12 4.42
C LEU A 50 -16.07 8.45 4.05
N GLY A 51 -15.65 9.12 2.97
CA GLY A 51 -16.19 10.42 2.56
C GLY A 51 -15.83 11.58 3.50
N LEU A 52 -14.82 11.39 4.35
CA LEU A 52 -14.33 12.41 5.28
C LEU A 52 -13.47 13.46 4.58
N GLU A 53 -12.78 13.06 3.50
CA GLU A 53 -11.95 13.93 2.68
C GLU A 53 -12.23 13.70 1.19
N GLN A 54 -11.97 14.72 0.38
CA GLN A 54 -12.07 14.61 -1.08
C GLN A 54 -10.83 13.92 -1.65
N PRO A 55 -10.97 12.81 -2.40
CA PRO A 55 -9.83 12.14 -2.99
C PRO A 55 -9.15 13.01 -4.07
N PRO A 56 -7.81 12.94 -4.20
CA PRO A 56 -7.07 13.72 -5.20
C PRO A 56 -7.28 13.25 -6.65
N ALA A 57 -7.91 12.08 -6.83
CA ALA A 57 -8.39 11.54 -8.10
C ALA A 57 -9.42 10.44 -7.85
N ALA A 58 -10.34 10.23 -8.80
CA ALA A 58 -11.33 9.16 -8.73
C ALA A 58 -10.71 7.75 -8.82
N ARG A 59 -9.50 7.64 -9.37
CA ARG A 59 -8.74 6.40 -9.53
C ARG A 59 -7.30 6.64 -9.12
N MET A 60 -6.76 5.77 -8.26
CA MET A 60 -5.41 5.90 -7.70
C MET A 60 -4.69 4.56 -7.75
N VAL A 61 -3.36 4.61 -7.84
CA VAL A 61 -2.46 3.44 -7.77
C VAL A 61 -1.29 3.80 -6.87
N SER A 62 -0.79 2.84 -6.09
CA SER A 62 0.40 3.04 -5.25
C SER A 62 1.21 1.76 -5.15
N VAL A 63 2.40 1.87 -4.54
CA VAL A 63 3.19 0.70 -4.15
C VAL A 63 3.53 0.88 -2.68
N GLN A 64 2.69 0.34 -1.81
CA GLN A 64 2.73 0.61 -0.39
C GLN A 64 3.74 -0.28 0.33
N LYS A 65 4.64 0.33 1.11
CA LYS A 65 5.41 -0.38 2.14
C LYS A 65 4.47 -0.84 3.24
N CYS A 66 4.41 -2.14 3.49
CA CYS A 66 3.57 -2.75 4.51
C CYS A 66 4.43 -3.49 5.53
N PHE A 67 3.99 -3.48 6.79
CA PHE A 67 4.56 -4.32 7.85
C PHE A 67 3.44 -5.05 8.59
N ARG A 68 3.45 -6.38 8.57
CA ARG A 68 2.50 -7.24 9.28
C ARG A 68 3.22 -8.02 10.38
N THR A 69 3.00 -7.60 11.62
CA THR A 69 3.52 -8.30 12.81
C THR A 69 2.77 -9.59 13.09
N VAL A 70 1.55 -9.72 12.57
CA VAL A 70 0.70 -10.91 12.77
C VAL A 70 1.20 -12.13 12.02
N ASP A 71 2.01 -11.93 10.97
CA ASP A 71 2.56 -13.00 10.13
C ASP A 71 3.94 -13.48 10.66
N ILE A 72 4.36 -13.07 11.86
CA ILE A 72 5.73 -13.27 12.35
C ILE A 72 6.07 -14.74 12.64
N GLU A 73 5.09 -15.54 13.06
CA GLU A 73 5.30 -16.95 13.41
C GLU A 73 5.36 -17.83 12.15
N GLU A 74 4.80 -17.35 11.05
CA GLU A 74 4.73 -18.00 9.74
C GLU A 74 5.96 -17.70 8.87
N VAL A 75 6.72 -16.65 9.21
CA VAL A 75 7.94 -16.27 8.48
C VAL A 75 8.97 -17.40 8.50
N GLY A 76 9.47 -17.74 7.32
CA GLY A 76 10.37 -18.87 7.09
C GLY A 76 9.80 -19.87 6.09
N ASP A 77 8.53 -19.74 5.72
CA ASP A 77 7.95 -20.42 4.57
C ASP A 77 8.19 -19.68 3.24
N ASP A 78 7.61 -20.19 2.16
CA ASP A 78 7.81 -19.66 0.80
C ASP A 78 7.02 -18.36 0.51
N SER A 79 6.19 -17.87 1.45
CA SER A 79 5.17 -16.85 1.15
C SER A 79 4.99 -15.72 2.18
N HIS A 80 5.38 -15.93 3.45
CA HIS A 80 5.16 -14.98 4.53
C HIS A 80 6.39 -14.10 4.78
N CYS A 81 6.12 -12.80 4.85
CA CYS A 81 7.08 -11.76 5.18
C CYS A 81 6.43 -10.80 6.18
N THR A 82 7.21 -10.30 7.14
CA THR A 82 6.75 -9.18 7.97
C THR A 82 6.73 -7.88 7.16
N PHE A 83 7.81 -7.53 6.47
CA PHE A 83 7.90 -6.37 5.59
C PHE A 83 7.75 -6.76 4.11
N PHE A 84 6.85 -6.09 3.39
CA PHE A 84 6.65 -6.32 1.96
C PHE A 84 6.09 -5.08 1.25
N PHE A 85 6.01 -5.15 -0.07
CA PHE A 85 5.36 -4.12 -0.89
C PHE A 85 4.01 -4.65 -1.38
N MET A 86 2.94 -3.93 -1.06
CA MET A 86 1.62 -4.16 -1.61
C MET A 86 1.44 -3.28 -2.86
N LEU A 87 1.11 -3.93 -3.98
CA LEU A 87 0.80 -3.30 -5.26
C LEU A 87 -0.70 -3.07 -5.36
#